data_AF-A0A7X7DAZ8-F1
#
_entry.id   AF-A0A7X7DAZ8-F1
#
_cell.length_a   1.000
_cell.length_b   1.000
_cell.length_c   1.000
_cell.angle_alpha   90.00
_cell.angle_beta   90.00
_cell.angle_gamma   90.00
#
_symmetry.space_group_name_H-M   'P 1'
#
loop_
_entity.id
_entity.type
_entity.pdbx_description
1 polymer ?
#
loop_
_entity_poly.entity_id
_entity_poly.type
_entity_poly.pdbx_seq_one_letter_code
_entity_poly.pdbx_strand_id
1 'polypeptide(L)' 'MSDALDRFHPATSSWFRGAFGAPTPAQEGAWDALAGGSHTLVVAPTGSGKTLSAFLAALDRLLLG' A
#
# COMPACT_ATOMS: atom_id res chain seq x y z
N MET A 1 3.87 -2.33 -16.97
CA MET A 1 2.96 -1.86 -15.89
C MET A 1 3.82 -1.68 -14.65
N SER A 2 3.70 -0.53 -13.97
CA SER A 2 4.39 -0.32 -12.68
C SER A 2 3.66 -1.13 -11.60
N ASP A 3 4.40 -1.84 -10.76
CA ASP A 3 3.86 -2.54 -9.60
C ASP A 3 3.47 -1.50 -8.55
N ALA A 4 2.33 -1.69 -7.86
CA ALA A 4 1.89 -0.82 -6.79
C ALA A 4 2.97 -0.69 -5.68
N LEU A 5 3.77 -1.75 -5.48
CA LEU A 5 4.84 -1.76 -4.50
C LEU A 5 6.04 -0.87 -4.86
N ASP A 6 6.19 -0.46 -6.12
CA ASP A 6 7.26 0.43 -6.57
C ASP A 6 7.13 1.86 -6.00
N ARG A 7 5.97 2.19 -5.40
CA ARG A 7 5.69 3.48 -4.76
C ARG A 7 6.24 3.59 -3.34
N PHE A 8 6.61 2.46 -2.74
CA PHE A 8 7.15 2.42 -1.38
C PHE A 8 8.67 2.45 -1.38
N HIS A 9 9.24 2.80 -0.24
CA HIS A 9 10.67 2.61 0.00
C HIS A 9 11.07 1.13 -0.24
N PRO A 10 12.27 0.85 -0.82
CA PRO A 10 12.70 -0.51 -1.13
C PRO A 10 12.66 -1.50 0.06
N ALA A 11 12.89 -1.02 1.27
CA ALA A 11 12.79 -1.84 2.48
C ALA A 11 11.34 -2.31 2.74
N THR A 12 10.38 -1.41 2.59
CA THR A 12 8.95 -1.67 2.78
C THR A 12 8.43 -2.62 1.71
N SER A 13 8.78 -2.40 0.44
CA SER A 13 8.37 -3.27 -0.66
C SER A 13 8.98 -4.67 -0.53
N SER A 14 10.26 -4.78 -0.16
CA SER A 14 10.92 -6.06 0.11
C SER A 14 10.25 -6.82 1.27
N TRP A 15 10.00 -6.14 2.39
CA TRP A 15 9.27 -6.73 3.52
C TRP A 15 7.88 -7.23 3.10
N PHE A 16 7.12 -6.43 2.36
CA PHE A 16 5.76 -6.81 1.94
C PHE A 16 5.78 -8.07 1.06
N ARG A 17 6.69 -8.13 0.07
CA ARG A 17 6.84 -9.31 -0.80
C ARG A 17 7.23 -10.56 0.01
N GLY A 18 8.11 -10.41 0.99
CA GLY A 18 8.50 -11.53 1.87
C GLY A 18 7.35 -12.03 2.77
N ALA A 19 6.49 -11.12 3.25
CA ALA A 19 5.41 -11.46 4.17
C ALA A 19 4.13 -11.93 3.46
N PHE A 20 3.80 -11.37 2.30
CA PHE A 20 2.49 -11.55 1.64
C PHE A 20 2.57 -11.93 0.15
N GLY A 21 3.74 -11.83 -0.48
CA GLY A 21 3.93 -12.11 -1.90
C GLY A 21 3.48 -10.96 -2.82
N ALA A 22 2.17 -10.73 -2.91
CA ALA A 22 1.57 -9.74 -3.82
C ALA A 22 0.42 -8.97 -3.15
N PRO A 23 0.20 -7.70 -3.53
CA PRO A 23 -0.88 -6.90 -2.96
C PRO A 23 -2.26 -7.36 -3.46
N THR A 24 -3.29 -7.07 -2.67
CA THR A 24 -4.68 -7.25 -3.09
C THR A 24 -5.12 -6.10 -4.01
N PRO A 25 -6.16 -6.28 -4.84
CA PRO A 25 -6.71 -5.19 -5.66
C PRO A 25 -7.12 -3.96 -4.84
N ALA A 26 -7.59 -4.17 -3.60
CA ALA A 26 -7.95 -3.07 -2.69
C ALA A 26 -6.73 -2.31 -2.15
N GLN A 27 -5.58 -2.97 -2.02
CA GLN A 27 -4.33 -2.34 -1.64
C GLN A 27 -3.74 -1.55 -2.81
N GLU A 28 -3.69 -2.15 -4.00
CA GLU A 28 -3.22 -1.48 -5.23
C GLU A 28 -3.97 -0.18 -5.49
N GLY A 29 -5.31 -0.23 -5.54
CA GLY A 29 -6.13 0.96 -5.77
C GLY A 29 -6.01 2.01 -4.67
N ALA A 30 -5.84 1.59 -3.41
CA ALA A 30 -5.64 2.51 -2.30
C ALA A 30 -4.30 3.26 -2.41
N TRP A 31 -3.22 2.54 -2.74
CA TRP A 31 -1.89 3.14 -2.85
C TRP A 31 -1.74 4.02 -4.08
N ASP A 32 -2.42 3.69 -5.18
CA ASP A 32 -2.53 4.56 -6.35
C ASP A 32 -3.18 5.90 -5.99
N ALA A 33 -4.31 5.86 -5.28
CA ALA A 33 -4.99 7.08 -4.85
C ALA A 33 -4.18 7.89 -3.82
N LEU A 34 -3.54 7.22 -2.87
CA LEU A 34 -2.73 7.87 -1.83
C LEU A 34 -1.43 8.47 -2.36
N ALA A 35 -0.81 7.87 -3.39
CA ALA A 35 0.40 8.40 -4.02
C ALA A 35 0.17 9.78 -4.65
N GLY A 36 -1.04 10.05 -5.13
CA GLY A 36 -1.45 11.38 -5.62
C GLY A 36 -1.71 12.43 -4.53
N GLY A 37 -1.46 12.12 -3.25
CA GLY A 37 -1.73 13.03 -2.13
C GLY A 37 -3.22 13.20 -1.79
N SER A 38 -4.09 12.36 -2.37
CA SER A 38 -5.55 12.48 -2.21
C SER A 38 -6.07 11.79 -0.94
N HIS A 39 -7.09 12.38 -0.31
CA HIS A 39 -7.89 11.67 0.69
C HIS A 39 -8.58 10.48 0.02
N THR A 40 -8.40 9.29 0.59
CA THR A 40 -8.84 8.03 -0.05
C THR A 40 -9.84 7.31 0.85
N LEU A 41 -11.02 7.00 0.32
CA LEU A 41 -12.02 6.13 0.96
C LEU A 41 -12.00 4.76 0.27
N VAL A 42 -11.55 3.72 0.99
CA VAL A 42 -11.46 2.36 0.46
C VAL A 42 -12.70 1.56 0.83
N VAL A 43 -13.50 1.17 -0.16
CA VAL A 43 -14.66 0.27 0.00
C VAL A 43 -14.32 -1.10 -0.58
N ALA A 44 -14.14 -2.08 0.30
CA ALA A 44 -13.83 -3.46 -0.09
C ALA A 44 -14.33 -4.45 0.99
N PRO A 45 -14.53 -5.74 0.65
CA PRO A 45 -14.91 -6.77 1.62
C PRO A 45 -13.93 -6.93 2.80
N THR A 46 -14.34 -7.66 3.83
CA THR A 46 -13.41 -8.15 4.86
C THR A 46 -12.36 -9.07 4.22
N GLY A 47 -11.17 -9.16 4.82
CA GLY A 47 -10.06 -9.94 4.26
C GLY A 47 -9.32 -9.28 3.08
N SER A 48 -9.81 -8.17 2.52
CA SER A 48 -9.14 -7.48 1.40
C SER A 48 -7.89 -6.66 1.79
N GLY A 49 -7.45 -6.71 3.05
CA GLY A 49 -6.22 -6.03 3.49
C GLY A 49 -6.33 -4.52 3.75
N LYS A 50 -7.55 -3.95 3.83
CA LYS A 50 -7.82 -2.49 4.01
C LYS A 50 -6.98 -1.82 5.10
N THR A 51 -6.81 -2.48 6.24
CA THR A 51 -6.01 -1.95 7.36
C THR A 51 -4.56 -1.76 6.92
N LEU A 52 -3.96 -2.78 6.34
CA LEU A 52 -2.58 -2.71 5.86
C LEU A 52 -2.45 -1.70 4.71
N SER A 53 -3.46 -1.55 3.85
CA SER A 53 -3.47 -0.52 2.80
C SER A 53 -3.24 0.88 3.39
N ALA A 54 -3.99 1.24 4.43
CA ALA A 54 -3.89 2.55 5.06
C ALA A 54 -2.62 2.71 5.91
N PHE A 55 -2.32 1.72 6.76
CA PHE A 55 -1.21 1.82 7.71
C PHE A 55 0.16 1.74 7.04
N LEU A 56 0.33 0.87 6.04
CA LEU A 56 1.64 0.73 5.37
C LEU A 56 2.04 2.03 4.67
N ALA A 57 1.09 2.70 4.03
CA ALA A 57 1.32 4.01 3.41
C ALA A 57 1.70 5.11 4.42
N ALA A 58 1.13 5.08 5.62
CA ALA A 58 1.53 6.00 6.69
C ALA A 58 2.93 5.66 7.24
N LEU A 59 3.22 4.39 7.50
CA LEU A 59 4.51 3.93 8.02
C LEU A 59 5.66 4.20 7.05
N ASP A 60 5.46 3.97 5.76
CA ASP A 60 6.48 4.22 4.74
C ASP A 60 6.85 5.71 4.66
N ARG A 61 5.86 6.61 4.79
CA ARG A 61 6.11 8.06 4.86
C ARG A 61 6.90 8.46 6.10
N LEU A 62 6.63 7.84 7.25
CA LEU A 62 7.40 8.10 8.48
C LEU A 62 8.86 7.65 8.37
N LEU A 63 9.16 6.63 7.55
CA LEU A 63 10.54 6.24 7.24
C LEU A 63 11.27 7.28 6.37
N LEU A 64 10.53 8.11 5.64
CA LEU A 64 11.07 9.11 4.72
C LEU A 64 11.22 10.51 5.36
N GLY A 65 10.53 10.79 6.47
CA GLY A 65 10.59 12.06 7.23
C GLY A 65 9.42 12.99 6.97
#